data_AF-A0A2R6WZG5-F1
#
_entry.id   AF-A0A2R6WZG5-F1
#
_cell.length_a   1.000
_cell.length_b   1.000
_cell.length_c   1.000
_cell.angle_alpha   90.00
_cell.angle_beta   90.00
_cell.angle_gamma   90.00
#
_symmetry.space_group_name_H-M   'P 1'
#
loop_
_entity.id
_entity.type
_entity.pdbx_description
1 polymer ?
#
loop_
_entity_poly.entity_id
_entity_poly.type
_entity_poly.pdbx_seq_one_letter_code
_entity_poly.pdbx_strand_id
1 'polypeptide(L)'
;MSSHPSVLLLRAGLQFPVGRIHRLLKSRVAANGRVAATAAVYSAAILGYFTTEVLELASNASKDLKELDILIKGTIARGGVIPHIHKSLIIKTSKKD
;
A
#
# COMPACT_ATOMS: atom_id res chain seq x y z
N MET A 1 4.86 32.60 4.84
CA MET A 1 3.80 32.41 3.81
C MET A 1 3.34 30.95 3.82
N SER A 2 2.34 30.63 4.64
CA SER A 2 1.74 29.29 4.73
C SER A 2 0.45 29.29 3.91
N SER A 3 0.55 28.90 2.65
CA SER A 3 -0.60 28.78 1.75
C SER A 3 -1.34 27.49 2.09
N HIS A 4 -2.33 27.62 2.96
CA HIS A 4 -3.41 26.65 3.12
C HIS A 4 -4.29 26.70 1.86
N PRO A 5 -4.48 25.61 1.10
CA PRO A 5 -5.53 25.55 0.10
C PRO A 5 -6.84 25.13 0.75
N SER A 6 -7.85 25.93 0.43
CA SER A 6 -9.20 26.00 0.93
C SER A 6 -10.05 24.75 0.64
N VAL A 7 -10.82 24.37 1.67
CA VAL A 7 -12.27 24.08 1.60
C VAL A 7 -12.71 23.01 0.59
N LEU A 8 -12.76 21.76 1.08
CA LEU A 8 -13.69 20.64 0.79
C LEU A 8 -13.07 19.27 1.15
N LEU A 9 -11.74 19.19 1.30
CA LEU A 9 -11.01 17.94 1.54
C LEU A 9 -10.99 17.48 3.01
N LEU A 10 -10.96 18.40 3.98
CA LEU A 10 -10.77 18.07 5.40
C LEU A 10 -12.04 17.59 6.15
N ARG A 11 -13.24 17.79 5.59
CA ARG A 11 -14.49 17.60 6.35
C ARG A 11 -15.00 16.16 6.42
N ALA A 12 -14.46 15.25 5.61
CA ALA A 12 -14.89 13.84 5.56
C ALA A 12 -13.88 12.85 6.16
N GLY A 13 -12.70 13.30 6.61
CA GLY A 13 -11.66 12.43 7.19
C GLY A 13 -11.08 11.37 6.24
N LEU A 14 -11.33 11.49 4.93
CA LEU A 14 -10.91 10.51 3.93
C LEU A 14 -9.43 10.70 3.55
N GLN A 15 -8.63 9.63 3.67
CA GLN A 15 -7.21 9.62 3.30
C GLN A 15 -7.00 9.76 1.78
N PHE A 16 -7.95 9.25 1.00
CA PHE A 16 -7.91 9.28 -0.46
C PHE A 16 -8.32 10.65 -1.05
N PRO A 17 -7.66 11.13 -2.13
CA PRO A 17 -7.90 12.46 -2.69
C PRO A 17 -9.19 12.54 -3.51
N VAL A 18 -10.30 12.93 -2.85
CA VAL A 18 -11.64 13.06 -3.44
C VAL A 18 -11.65 13.89 -4.74
N GLY A 19 -10.96 15.03 -4.78
CA GLY A 19 -10.94 15.90 -5.97
C GLY A 19 -10.30 15.23 -7.20
N ARG A 20 -9.25 14.43 -6.98
CA ARG A 20 -8.62 13.65 -8.07
C ARG A 20 -9.56 12.55 -8.54
N ILE A 21 -10.22 11.85 -7.63
CA ILE A 21 -11.20 10.81 -7.93
C ILE A 21 -12.36 11.40 -8.73
N HIS A 22 -12.88 12.57 -8.33
CA HIS A 22 -13.95 13.25 -9.07
C HIS A 22 -13.54 13.59 -10.51
N ARG A 23 -12.33 14.11 -10.71
CA ARG A 23 -11.77 14.39 -12.05
C ARG A 23 -11.67 13.11 -12.89
N LEU A 24 -11.22 12.01 -12.29
CA LEU A 24 -11.13 10.71 -12.96
C LEU A 24 -12.52 10.20 -13.38
N LEU A 25 -13.50 10.26 -12.49
CA LEU A 25 -14.88 9.88 -12.80
C LEU A 25 -15.45 10.74 -13.95
N LYS A 26 -15.20 12.04 -13.93
CA LYS A 26 -15.61 12.96 -15.01
C LYS A 26 -15.00 12.61 -16.36
N SER A 27 -13.75 12.12 -16.39
CA SER A 27 -13.06 11.70 -17.63
C SER A 27 -13.55 10.36 -18.20
N ARG A 28 -14.34 9.60 -17.45
CA ARG A 28 -14.81 8.25 -17.83
C ARG A 28 -16.29 8.21 -18.22
N VAL A 29 -17.01 9.29 -17.92
CA VAL A 29 -18.39 9.47 -18.33
C VAL A 29 -18.42 10.05 -19.75
N ALA A 30 -19.43 9.68 -20.55
CA ALA A 30 -19.62 10.19 -21.91
C ALA A 30 -19.59 11.73 -21.95
N ALA A 31 -19.28 12.32 -23.10
CA ALA A 31 -18.90 13.74 -23.25
C ALA A 31 -19.79 14.77 -22.50
N ASN A 32 -21.08 14.48 -22.31
CA ASN A 32 -22.03 15.37 -21.60
C ASN A 32 -22.55 14.84 -20.26
N GLY A 33 -22.05 13.70 -19.79
CA GLY A 33 -22.54 13.14 -18.55
C GLY A 33 -22.00 13.88 -17.32
N ARG A 34 -22.86 13.95 -16.29
CA ARG A 34 -22.58 14.65 -15.04
C ARG A 34 -22.18 13.64 -13.98
N VAL A 35 -21.23 14.01 -13.15
CA VAL A 35 -20.81 13.22 -11.98
C VAL A 35 -21.09 14.06 -10.75
N ALA A 36 -21.97 13.57 -9.87
CA ALA A 36 -22.25 14.23 -8.60
C ALA A 36 -21.00 14.27 -7.71
N ALA A 37 -20.82 15.36 -6.95
CA ALA A 37 -19.70 15.48 -6.03
C ALA A 37 -19.70 14.37 -4.96
N THR A 38 -20.89 13.94 -4.53
CA THR A 38 -21.08 12.84 -3.57
C THR A 38 -20.60 11.49 -4.11
N ALA A 39 -20.64 11.27 -5.43
CA ALA A 39 -20.14 10.03 -6.03
C ALA A 39 -18.63 9.87 -5.77
N ALA A 40 -17.86 10.96 -5.90
CA ALA A 40 -16.43 10.92 -5.64
C ALA A 40 -16.10 10.69 -4.15
N VAL A 41 -16.92 11.26 -3.25
CA VAL A 41 -16.79 11.03 -1.80
C VAL A 41 -17.06 9.55 -1.47
N TYR A 42 -18.14 9.00 -2.02
CA TYR A 42 -18.50 7.60 -1.82
C TYR A 42 -17.45 6.63 -2.38
N SER A 43 -16.96 6.90 -3.60
CA SER A 43 -15.86 6.13 -4.19
C SER A 43 -14.58 6.21 -3.34
N ALA A 44 -14.22 7.38 -2.82
CA ALA A 44 -13.06 7.54 -1.94
C ALA A 44 -13.22 6.75 -0.63
N ALA A 45 -14.42 6.70 -0.07
CA ALA A 45 -14.72 5.91 1.13
C ALA A 45 -14.59 4.40 0.87
N ILE A 46 -15.16 3.90 -0.23
CA ILE A 46 -15.06 2.48 -0.61
C ILE A 46 -13.61 2.07 -0.86
N LEU A 47 -12.86 2.88 -1.62
CA LEU A 47 -11.44 2.62 -1.87
C LEU A 47 -10.63 2.63 -0.56
N GLY A 48 -10.97 3.55 0.35
CA GLY A 48 -10.42 3.59 1.70
C GLY A 48 -10.64 2.30 2.47
N TYR A 49 -11.90 1.85 2.54
CA TYR A 49 -12.28 0.62 3.23
C TYR A 49 -11.53 -0.60 2.70
N PHE A 50 -11.54 -0.84 1.38
CA PHE A 50 -10.86 -1.99 0.79
C PHE A 50 -9.34 -1.92 0.96
N THR A 51 -8.74 -0.73 0.87
CA THR A 51 -7.29 -0.59 1.05
C THR A 51 -6.87 -0.94 2.48
N THR A 52 -7.64 -0.47 3.48
CA THR A 52 -7.38 -0.81 4.88
C THR A 52 -7.53 -2.30 5.13
N GLU A 53 -8.61 -2.91 4.64
CA GLU A 53 -8.87 -4.35 4.79
C GLU A 53 -7.73 -5.20 4.20
N VAL A 54 -7.34 -4.94 2.95
CA VAL A 54 -6.25 -5.68 2.29
C VAL A 54 -4.92 -5.45 3.00
N LEU A 55 -4.64 -4.22 3.44
CA LEU A 55 -3.39 -3.91 4.15
C LEU A 55 -3.32 -4.57 5.52
N GLU A 56 -4.44 -4.67 6.24
CA GLU A 56 -4.52 -5.35 7.52
C GLU A 56 -4.30 -6.86 7.37
N LEU A 57 -4.94 -7.49 6.39
CA LEU A 57 -4.72 -8.90 6.06
C LEU A 57 -3.28 -9.16 5.63
N ALA A 58 -2.72 -8.33 4.76
CA ALA A 58 -1.33 -8.44 4.32
C ALA A 58 -0.34 -8.19 5.46
N SER A 59 -0.64 -7.27 6.38
CA SER A 59 0.19 -6.99 7.57
C SER A 59 0.17 -8.17 8.54
N ASN A 60 -0.98 -8.79 8.75
CA ASN A 60 -1.09 -9.98 9.58
C ASN A 60 -0.33 -11.16 8.97
N ALA A 61 -0.48 -11.44 7.66
CA ALA A 61 0.33 -12.43 6.96
C ALA A 61 1.83 -12.07 6.94
N SER A 62 2.16 -10.78 6.86
CA SER A 62 3.55 -10.31 6.80
C SER A 62 4.33 -10.48 8.10
N LYS A 63 3.65 -10.50 9.25
CA LYS A 63 4.29 -10.74 10.55
C LYS A 63 4.83 -12.17 10.66
N ASP A 64 4.29 -13.09 9.87
CA ASP A 64 4.83 -14.42 9.65
C ASP A 64 5.88 -14.36 8.53
N LEU A 65 7.15 -14.09 8.86
CA LEU A 65 8.27 -13.92 7.90
C LEU A 65 8.43 -15.04 6.85
N LYS A 66 7.77 -16.19 7.02
CA LYS A 66 7.70 -17.28 6.02
C LYS A 66 6.64 -17.05 4.93
N GLU A 67 5.56 -16.33 5.22
CA GLU A 67 4.46 -16.14 4.28
C GLU A 67 4.72 -15.01 3.28
N LEU A 68 5.52 -14.00 3.64
CA LEU A 68 5.99 -12.97 2.68
C LEU A 68 6.75 -13.56 1.49
N ASP A 69 7.54 -14.62 1.70
CA ASP A 69 8.27 -15.32 0.62
C ASP A 69 7.31 -16.02 -0.36
N ILE A 70 6.16 -16.50 0.14
CA ILE A 70 5.11 -17.14 -0.68
C ILE A 70 4.30 -16.10 -1.45
N LEU A 71 3.95 -14.98 -0.80
CA LEU A 71 3.05 -13.96 -1.35
C LEU A 71 3.77 -12.98 -2.28
N ILE A 72 5.03 -12.62 -1.99
CA ILE A 72 5.82 -11.69 -2.79
C ILE A 72 6.91 -12.46 -3.53
N LYS A 73 6.55 -13.04 -4.68
CA LYS A 73 7.52 -13.53 -5.68
C LYS A 73 7.99 -12.38 -6.57
N GLY A 74 8.81 -11.48 -6.03
CA GLY A 74 9.33 -10.32 -6.76
C GLY A 74 10.66 -9.81 -6.18
N THR A 75 11.43 -9.09 -7.00
CA THR A 75 12.70 -8.49 -6.55
C THR A 75 12.43 -7.18 -5.81
N ILE A 76 12.90 -7.08 -4.56
CA ILE A 76 12.84 -5.84 -3.78
C ILE A 76 14.12 -5.05 -4.02
N ALA A 77 13.98 -3.85 -4.58
CA ALA A 77 15.11 -2.92 -4.73
C ALA A 77 15.73 -2.63 -3.35
N ARG A 78 17.04 -2.87 -3.21
CA ARG A 78 17.82 -2.71 -1.96
C ARG A 78 17.40 -3.64 -0.81
N GLY A 79 16.71 -4.75 -1.08
CA GLY A 79 16.20 -5.67 -0.04
C GLY A 79 17.26 -6.53 0.67
N GLY A 80 18.47 -6.65 0.12
CA GLY A 80 19.49 -7.56 0.65
C GLY A 80 19.09 -9.04 0.52
N VAL A 81 19.75 -9.93 1.28
CA VAL A 81 19.45 -11.37 1.33
C VAL A 81 19.37 -11.82 2.77
N ILE A 82 18.59 -12.88 3.04
CA ILE A 82 18.56 -13.53 4.35
C ILE A 82 19.94 -14.18 4.58
N PRO A 83 20.67 -13.84 5.67
CA PRO A 83 21.96 -14.45 5.95
C PRO A 83 21.84 -15.96 6.13
N HIS A 84 22.49 -16.74 5.25
CA HIS A 84 22.52 -18.19 5.33
C HIS A 84 23.88 -18.72 4.89
N ILE A 85 24.60 -19.39 5.79
CA ILE A 85 25.88 -20.05 5.50
C ILE A 85 25.69 -21.56 5.61
N HIS A 86 25.92 -22.26 4.50
CA HIS A 86 25.77 -23.71 4.48
C HIS A 86 26.74 -24.38 5.45
N LYS A 87 26.28 -25.41 6.17
CA LYS A 87 27.05 -26.06 7.25
C LYS A 87 28.38 -26.63 6.79
N SER A 88 28.50 -27.02 5.53
CA SER A 88 29.77 -27.51 4.96
C SER A 88 30.86 -26.43 4.87
N LEU A 89 30.48 -25.15 4.85
CA LEU A 89 31.38 -24.01 4.76
C LEU A 89 31.71 -23.43 6.14
N ILE A 90 31.09 -23.95 7.21
CA ILE A 90 31.45 -23.60 8.58
C ILE A 90 32.74 -24.35 8.90
N ILE A 91 33.84 -23.62 9.04
CA ILE A 91 35.11 -24.17 9.51
C ILE A 91 34.86 -24.75 10.90
N LYS A 92 34.95 -26.08 11.03
CA LYS A 92 35.07 -26.71 12.34
C LYS A 92 36.44 -26.33 12.90
N THR A 93 36.47 -25.37 13.80
CA THR A 93 37.64 -25.18 14.68
C THR A 93 37.76 -26.44 15.53
N SER A 94 38.64 -27.36 15.11
CA SER A 94 39.14 -28.41 15.99
C SER A 94 39.84 -27.70 17.15
N LYS A 95 39.27 -27.86 18.34
CA LYS A 95 39.86 -27.43 19.62
C LYS A 95 41.33 -27.86 19.60
N LYS A 96 42.24 -26.88 19.65
CA LYS A 96 43.67 -27.13 19.82
C LYS A 96 43.89 -27.19 21.32
N ASP A 97 44.27 -28.37 21.79
CA ASP A 97 44.67 -28.64 23.17
C ASP A 97 45.81 -27.72 23.64
#